data_AF-A0A7J9XCQ5-F1
#
_entry.id   AF-A0A7J9XCQ5-F1
#
_cell.length_a   1.000
_cell.length_b   1.000
_cell.length_c   1.000
_cell.angle_alpha   90.00
_cell.angle_beta   90.00
_cell.angle_gamma   90.00
#
_symmetry.space_group_name_H-M   'P 1'
#
loop_
_entity.id
_entity.type
_entity.pdbx_description
1 polymer ?
#
loop_
_entity_poly.entity_id
_entity_poly.type
_entity_poly.pdbx_seq_one_letter_code
_entity_poly.pdbx_strand_id
1 'polypeptide(L)' 'VKWRTGSAGRINHLKRSYGWNRTELTGIDGTRTWCGHGIFAHNLVKISALAA' A
#
# COMPACT_ATOMS: atom_id res chain seq x y z
N VAL A 1 10.41 14.34 -15.82
CA VAL A 1 10.41 13.13 -14.96
C VAL A 1 9.05 12.44 -15.07
N LYS A 2 9.01 11.15 -15.44
CA LYS A 2 7.76 10.41 -15.66
C LYS A 2 7.21 9.89 -14.32
N TRP A 3 6.82 10.81 -13.43
CA TRP A 3 6.36 10.52 -12.06
C TRP A 3 5.17 9.56 -12.01
N ARG A 4 4.33 9.54 -13.05
CA ARG A 4 3.16 8.67 -13.14
C ARG A 4 3.51 7.18 -13.14
N THR A 5 4.61 6.79 -13.78
CA THR A 5 5.05 5.38 -13.82
C THR A 5 5.46 4.90 -12.42
N GLY A 6 6.11 5.75 -11.63
CA GLY A 6 6.46 5.44 -10.24
C GLY A 6 5.22 5.21 -9.36
N SER A 7 4.22 6.09 -9.45
CA SER A 7 2.97 5.94 -8.68
C SER A 7 2.19 4.69 -9.08
N ALA A 8 2.07 4.41 -10.38
CA ALA A 8 1.43 3.18 -10.86
C ALA A 8 2.17 1.92 -10.38
N GLY A 9 3.51 1.93 -10.40
CA GLY A 9 4.34 0.85 -9.87
C GLY A 9 4.10 0.60 -8.38
N ARG A 10 3.99 1.66 -7.59
CA ARG A 10 3.71 1.54 -6.14
C ARG A 10 2.32 0.95 -5.88
N ILE A 11 1.28 1.41 -6.59
CA ILE A 11 -0.06 0.85 -6.49
C ILE A 11 -0.05 -0.65 -6.86
N ASN A 12 0.66 -1.01 -7.93
CA ASN A 12 0.78 -2.39 -8.38
C ASN A 12 1.49 -3.29 -7.37
N HIS A 13 2.52 -2.76 -6.69
CA HIS A 13 3.23 -3.45 -5.63
C HIS A 13 2.35 -3.67 -4.38
N LEU A 14 1.58 -2.65 -3.97
CA LEU A 14 0.62 -2.74 -2.87
C LEU A 14 -0.46 -3.80 -3.16
N LYS A 15 -1.00 -3.82 -4.38
CA LYS A 15 -1.96 -4.84 -4.84
C LYS A 15 -1.45 -6.27 -4.71
N ARG A 16 -0.19 -6.53 -5.09
CA ARG A 16 0.39 -7.88 -5.09
C ARG A 16 0.95 -8.33 -3.74
N SER A 17 1.45 -7.39 -2.92
CA SER A 17 2.31 -7.75 -1.77
C SER A 17 1.75 -7.28 -0.42
N TYR A 18 0.72 -6.44 -0.40
CA TYR A 18 0.15 -5.85 0.82
C TYR A 18 -1.35 -6.16 0.96
N GLY A 19 -1.80 -7.31 0.45
CA GLY A 19 -3.17 -7.81 0.70
C GLY A 19 -4.29 -6.96 0.10
N TRP A 20 -4.02 -6.15 -0.91
CA TRP A 20 -5.01 -5.27 -1.55
C TRP A 20 -5.84 -5.96 -2.64
N ASN A 21 -5.78 -7.29 -2.74
CA ASN A 21 -6.60 -8.06 -3.68
C ASN A 21 -8.06 -8.15 -3.20
N ARG A 22 -8.28 -8.18 -1.89
CA ARG A 22 -9.59 -8.11 -1.24
C ARG A 22 -9.42 -7.45 0.14
N THR A 23 -10.39 -6.62 0.53
CA THR A 23 -10.45 -6.10 1.90
C THR A 23 -11.02 -7.15 2.84
N GLU A 24 -10.42 -7.30 4.03
CA GLU A 24 -10.98 -8.11 5.13
C GLU A 24 -11.98 -7.31 5.98
N LEU A 25 -12.10 -6.00 5.73
CA LEU A 25 -13.03 -5.11 6.43
C LEU A 25 -14.28 -4.86 5.58
N THR A 26 -15.45 -4.85 6.24
CA THR A 26 -16.75 -4.68 5.59
C THR A 26 -17.02 -3.22 5.19
N GLY A 27 -17.64 -3.04 4.02
CA GLY A 27 -18.09 -1.74 3.53
C GLY A 27 -16.99 -0.86 2.93
N ILE A 28 -17.40 0.29 2.39
CA ILE A 28 -16.48 1.24 1.74
C ILE A 28 -15.50 1.83 2.74
N ASP A 29 -15.96 2.17 3.95
CA ASP A 29 -15.09 2.73 4.99
C ASP A 29 -14.09 1.69 5.49
N GLY A 30 -14.50 0.43 5.65
CA GLY A 30 -13.59 -0.68 5.92
C GLY A 30 -12.53 -0.82 4.82
N THR A 31 -12.94 -0.76 3.55
CA THR A 31 -12.02 -0.81 2.40
C THR A 31 -11.01 0.34 2.44
N ARG A 32 -11.45 1.56 2.76
CA ARG A 32 -10.57 2.74 2.87
C ARG A 32 -9.55 2.56 3.99
N THR A 33 -9.99 2.09 5.16
CA THR A 33 -9.12 1.80 6.30
C THR A 33 -8.09 0.71 5.95
N TRP A 34 -8.53 -0.38 5.31
CA TRP A 34 -7.64 -1.46 4.84
C TRP A 34 -6.56 -0.94 3.88
N CYS A 35 -6.96 -0.12 2.91
CA CYS A 35 -6.03 0.55 2.00
C CYS A 35 -5.04 1.44 2.78
N GLY A 36 -5.52 2.25 3.71
CA GLY A 36 -4.66 3.10 4.56
C GLY A 36 -3.58 2.30 5.30
N HIS A 37 -3.97 1.19 5.95
CA HIS A 37 -3.02 0.31 6.63
C HIS A 37 -1.99 -0.31 5.68
N GLY A 38 -2.38 -0.69 4.46
CA GLY A 38 -1.42 -1.19 3.46
C GLY A 38 -0.37 -0.16 3.05
N ILE A 39 -0.75 1.12 2.89
CA ILE A 39 0.23 2.20 2.66
C ILE A 39 1.13 2.38 3.88
N PHE A 40 0.56 2.40 5.08
CA PHE A 40 1.31 2.58 6.32
C PHE A 40 2.36 1.47 6.51
N ALA A 41 1.96 0.20 6.37
CA ALA A 41 2.86 -0.95 6.45
C ALA A 41 3.99 -0.87 5.40
N HIS A 42 3.66 -0.51 4.16
CA HIS A 42 4.68 -0.34 3.11
C HIS A 42 5.72 0.71 3.47
N ASN A 43 5.27 1.87 3.98
CA ASN A 43 6.17 2.94 4.38
C ASN A 43 7.03 2.53 5.57
N LEU A 44 6.47 1.82 6.57
CA LEU A 44 7.23 1.33 7.72
C LEU A 44 8.36 0.38 7.29
N VAL A 45 8.11 -0.56 6.38
CA VAL A 45 9.17 -1.45 5.85
C VAL A 45 10.26 -0.66 5.13
N LYS A 46 9.88 0.39 4.38
CA LYS A 46 10.86 1.25 3.69
C LYS A 46 11.69 2.06 4.68
N ILE A 47 11.08 2.54 5.76
CA ILE A 47 11.77 3.30 6.82
C ILE A 47 12.68 2.37 7.64
N SER A 48 12.24 1.17 8.00
CA SER A 48 13.06 0.22 8.75
C SER A 48 14.31 -0.19 7.98
N ALA A 49 14.22 -0.31 6.66
CA ALA A 49 15.37 -0.57 5.79
C ALA A 49 16.36 0.60 5.70
N LEU A 50 15.94 1.83 6.06
CA LEU A 50 16.84 2.99 6.12
C LEU A 50 17.49 3.15 7.50
N ALA A 51 16.83 2.66 8.55
CA ALA A 51 17.31 2.72 9.93
C ALA A 51 18.28 1.60 10.30
N ALA A 52 18.40 0.58 9.44
CA ALA A 52 19.35 -0.53 9.56
C ALA A 52 20.69 -0.18 8.88
#